data_AF-A0A528H848-F1
#
_entry.id   AF-A0A528H848-F1
#
_cell.length_a   1.000
_cell.length_b   1.000
_cell.length_c   1.000
_cell.angle_alpha   90.00
_cell.angle_beta   90.00
_cell.angle_gamma   90.00
#
_symmetry.space_group_name_H-M   'P 1'
#
loop_
_entity.id
_entity.type
_entity.pdbx_description
1 polymer ?
#
loop_
_entity_poly.entity_id
_entity_poly.type
_entity_poly.pdbx_seq_one_letter_code
_entity_poly.pdbx_strand_id
1 'polypeptide(L)'
;MILLTDDLRERLLANGRDPGADHVPVVKFFNPLGEGVWLATELDPGGDILYGLADLGFPEIGSFSLEELAAVRLPFNMGIERDSLFATDLPLSVWADAAHQAGSIRAAERIVASIARSRREGSAS
;
A
#
# COMPACT_ATOMS: atom_id res chain seq x y z
N MET A 1 3.38 14.36 10.66
CA MET A 1 4.13 13.33 9.92
C MET A 1 4.11 13.70 8.45
N ILE A 2 5.21 13.51 7.70
CA ILE A 2 5.18 13.57 6.24
C ILE A 2 4.86 12.16 5.73
N LEU A 3 3.77 11.99 4.99
CA LEU A 3 3.31 10.68 4.51
C LEU A 3 4.24 10.10 3.44
N LEU A 4 4.73 10.91 2.50
CA LEU A 4 5.68 10.47 1.48
C LEU A 4 7.02 11.18 1.65
N THR A 5 8.10 10.40 1.84
CA THR A 5 9.46 10.93 1.67
C THR A 5 9.75 11.14 0.18
N ASP A 6 10.79 11.92 -0.12
CA ASP A 6 11.18 12.19 -1.51
C ASP A 6 11.48 10.88 -2.28
N ASP A 7 12.21 9.95 -1.66
CA ASP A 7 12.49 8.62 -2.25
C ASP A 7 11.21 7.82 -2.58
N LEU A 8 10.20 7.87 -1.71
CA LEU A 8 8.93 7.17 -1.95
C LEU A 8 8.16 7.86 -3.09
N ARG A 9 8.15 9.20 -3.10
CA ARG A 9 7.52 9.99 -4.17
C ARG A 9 8.17 9.70 -5.52
N GLU A 10 9.49 9.66 -5.60
CA GLU A 10 10.22 9.36 -6.84
C GLU A 10 9.89 7.96 -7.36
N ARG A 11 9.87 6.95 -6.49
CA ARG A 11 9.51 5.58 -6.86
C ARG A 11 8.07 5.47 -7.36
N LEU A 12 7.12 6.08 -6.65
CA LEU A 12 5.70 6.09 -7.05
C LEU A 12 5.49 6.81 -8.39
N LEU A 13 6.17 7.96 -8.61
CA LEU A 13 6.13 8.69 -9.87
C LEU A 13 6.78 7.90 -11.02
N ALA A 14 7.84 7.15 -10.74
CA ALA A 14 8.46 6.28 -11.73
C ALA A 14 7.49 5.18 -12.18
N ASN A 15 6.81 4.52 -11.24
CA ASN A 15 5.79 3.52 -11.55
C ASN A 15 4.61 4.13 -12.32
N GLY A 16 4.18 5.35 -11.95
CA GLY A 16 3.10 6.08 -12.63
C GLY A 16 3.37 6.43 -14.11
N ARG A 17 4.62 6.32 -14.58
CA ARG A 17 4.97 6.47 -16.00
C ARG A 17 4.73 5.20 -16.83
N ASP A 18 4.49 4.07 -16.19
CA ASP A 18 4.14 2.79 -16.81
C ASP A 18 2.79 2.30 -16.28
N PRO A 19 1.68 2.99 -16.66
CA PRO A 19 0.35 2.66 -16.16
C PRO A 19 -0.10 1.29 -16.68
N GLY A 20 -0.55 0.42 -15.77
CA GLY A 20 -1.09 -0.91 -16.08
C GLY A 20 -0.12 -2.07 -15.86
N ALA A 21 1.14 -1.80 -15.52
CA ALA A 21 2.02 -2.84 -15.00
C ALA A 21 1.62 -3.22 -13.55
N ASP A 22 1.84 -4.47 -13.17
CA ASP A 22 1.53 -5.00 -11.84
C ASP A 22 2.67 -4.69 -10.86
N HIS A 23 2.75 -3.41 -10.48
CA HIS A 23 3.82 -2.88 -9.66
C HIS A 23 3.80 -3.44 -8.23
N VAL A 24 4.95 -3.46 -7.58
CA VAL A 24 5.09 -3.82 -6.16
C VAL A 24 4.72 -2.61 -5.30
N PRO A 25 3.88 -2.77 -4.26
CA PRO A 25 3.56 -1.69 -3.33
C PRO A 25 4.81 -1.00 -2.77
N VAL A 26 4.89 0.32 -2.93
CA VAL A 26 6.02 1.14 -2.52
C VAL A 26 5.84 1.63 -1.08
N VAL A 27 4.61 1.90 -0.67
CA VAL A 27 4.28 2.46 0.65
C VAL A 27 2.97 1.88 1.16
N LYS A 28 2.89 1.73 2.48
CA LYS A 28 1.67 1.39 3.20
C LYS A 28 1.27 2.52 4.15
N PHE A 29 0.00 2.90 4.10
CA PHE A 29 -0.63 3.81 5.04
C PHE A 29 -1.65 3.07 5.89
N PHE A 30 -1.92 3.57 7.09
CA PHE A 30 -2.93 2.99 7.97
C PHE A 30 -3.55 4.02 8.91
N ASN A 31 -4.80 3.77 9.26
CA ASN A 31 -5.45 4.42 10.39
C ASN A 31 -4.95 3.78 11.70
N PRO A 32 -4.27 4.52 12.58
CA PRO A 32 -3.74 3.98 13.83
C PRO A 32 -4.83 3.69 14.88
N LEU A 33 -6.04 4.24 14.72
CA LEU A 33 -7.14 4.14 15.68
C LEU A 33 -8.34 3.32 15.17
N GLY A 34 -8.22 2.64 14.03
CA GLY A 34 -9.32 1.85 13.48
C GLY A 34 -9.02 1.22 12.14
N GLU A 35 -10.10 1.05 11.36
CA GLU A 35 -10.06 0.53 9.99
C GLU A 35 -9.47 1.56 9.02
N GLY A 36 -8.97 1.06 7.89
CA GLY A 36 -8.24 1.86 6.91
C GLY A 36 -6.80 1.38 6.79
N VAL A 37 -6.52 0.72 5.67
CA VAL A 37 -5.17 0.42 5.19
C VAL A 37 -5.12 0.71 3.70
N TRP A 38 -4.01 1.29 3.24
CA TRP A 38 -3.77 1.57 1.84
C TRP A 38 -2.37 1.10 1.48
N LEU A 39 -2.24 0.46 0.32
CA LEU A 39 -0.98 0.12 -0.32
C LEU A 39 -0.93 0.92 -1.63
N ALA A 40 0.08 1.77 -1.80
CA ALA A 40 0.23 2.54 -3.03
C ALA A 40 1.38 2.01 -3.89
N THR A 41 1.13 1.94 -5.18
CA THR A 41 2.04 1.47 -6.23
C THR A 41 2.48 2.60 -7.15
N GLU A 42 1.61 3.56 -7.43
CA GLU A 42 1.86 4.68 -8.33
C GLU A 42 1.40 6.00 -7.71
N LEU A 43 1.98 7.08 -8.21
CA LEU A 43 1.53 8.45 -7.98
C LEU A 43 1.40 9.15 -9.32
N ASP A 44 0.31 9.87 -9.52
CA ASP A 44 0.07 10.65 -10.71
C ASP A 44 1.08 11.82 -10.85
N PRO A 45 1.27 12.38 -12.06
CA PRO A 45 2.17 13.51 -12.27
C PRO A 45 1.83 14.77 -11.47
N GLY A 46 0.56 14.97 -11.10
CA GLY A 46 0.09 16.05 -10.23
C GLY A 46 0.55 15.89 -8.78
N GLY A 47 0.94 14.68 -8.38
CA GLY A 47 1.58 14.41 -7.11
C GLY A 47 0.61 14.25 -5.93
N ASP A 48 -0.67 14.03 -6.22
CA ASP A 48 -1.74 13.84 -5.23
C ASP A 48 -2.45 12.49 -5.38
N ILE A 49 -2.81 12.10 -6.59
CA ILE A 49 -3.60 10.90 -6.84
C ILE A 49 -2.69 9.68 -6.84
N LEU A 50 -2.84 8.85 -5.81
CA LEU A 50 -2.21 7.54 -5.71
C LEU A 50 -3.10 6.49 -6.39
N TYR A 51 -2.48 5.41 -6.85
CA TYR A 51 -3.17 4.17 -7.24
C TYR A 51 -2.62 2.99 -6.44
N GLY A 52 -3.48 2.02 -6.15
CA GLY A 52 -3.11 0.81 -5.44
C GLY A 52 -4.31 0.11 -4.81
N LEU A 53 -4.10 -0.54 -3.67
CA LEU A 53 -5.11 -1.32 -2.95
C LEU A 53 -5.51 -0.59 -1.66
N ALA A 54 -6.78 -0.26 -1.52
CA ALA A 54 -7.36 0.37 -0.34
C ALA A 54 -8.29 -0.61 0.37
N ASP A 55 -8.34 -0.55 1.69
CA ASP A 55 -9.23 -1.36 2.52
C ASP A 55 -9.83 -0.53 3.63
N LEU A 56 -11.10 -0.18 3.42
CA LEU A 56 -11.97 0.54 4.36
C LEU A 56 -13.07 -0.38 4.91
N GLY A 57 -12.77 -1.68 5.04
CA GLY A 57 -13.72 -2.74 5.39
C GLY A 57 -14.01 -3.70 4.23
N PHE A 58 -13.60 -3.33 3.02
CA PHE A 58 -13.60 -4.19 1.84
C PHE A 58 -12.39 -3.82 0.95
N PRO A 59 -11.46 -4.76 0.69
CA PRO A 59 -10.29 -4.49 -0.14
C PRO A 59 -10.65 -4.21 -1.61
N GLU A 60 -10.23 -3.06 -2.14
CA GLU A 60 -10.47 -2.66 -3.53
C GLU A 60 -9.24 -2.01 -4.17
N ILE A 61 -8.97 -2.36 -5.42
CA ILE A 61 -7.96 -1.68 -6.23
C ILE A 61 -8.58 -0.42 -6.82
N GLY A 62 -7.88 0.71 -6.67
CA GLY A 62 -8.33 1.98 -7.24
C GLY A 62 -7.43 3.14 -6.87
N SER A 63 -7.93 4.33 -7.16
CA SER A 63 -7.24 5.59 -6.87
C SER A 63 -7.71 6.23 -5.57
N PHE A 64 -6.81 6.93 -4.88
CA PHE A 64 -7.09 7.68 -3.66
C PHE A 64 -6.17 8.90 -3.53
N SER A 65 -6.67 9.99 -2.94
CA SER A 65 -5.92 11.24 -2.80
C SER A 65 -5.00 11.22 -1.58
N LEU A 66 -3.76 11.64 -1.77
CA LEU A 66 -2.78 11.82 -0.70
C LEU A 66 -3.15 13.00 0.20
N GLU A 67 -3.64 14.10 -0.38
CA GLU A 67 -4.14 15.26 0.35
C GLU A 67 -5.33 14.89 1.24
N GLU A 68 -6.27 14.06 0.75
CA GLU A 68 -7.37 13.57 1.57
C GLU A 68 -6.87 12.71 2.74
N LEU A 69 -5.93 11.78 2.49
CA LEU A 69 -5.30 10.99 3.56
C LEU A 69 -4.61 11.88 4.60
N ALA A 70 -3.89 12.92 4.17
CA ALA A 70 -3.22 13.87 5.04
C ALA A 70 -4.19 14.82 5.78
N ALA A 71 -5.38 15.04 5.22
CA ALA A 71 -6.42 15.89 5.80
C ALA A 71 -7.24 15.17 6.89
N VAL A 72 -7.21 13.83 6.95
CA VAL A 72 -7.88 13.06 8.01
C VAL A 72 -7.43 13.54 9.39
N ARG A 73 -8.40 13.75 10.28
CA ARG A 73 -8.20 14.09 11.69
C ARG A 73 -8.87 13.05 12.57
N LEU A 74 -8.06 12.40 13.39
CA LEU A 74 -8.49 11.37 14.33
C LEU A 74 -8.35 11.88 15.77
N PRO A 75 -8.92 11.17 16.76
CA PRO A 75 -8.68 11.47 18.17
C PRO A 75 -7.19 11.59 18.52
N PHE A 76 -6.91 12.33 19.59
CA PHE A 76 -5.54 12.58 20.08
C PHE A 76 -4.63 13.31 19.07
N ASN A 77 -5.23 14.07 18.15
CA ASN A 77 -4.53 14.83 17.11
C ASN A 77 -3.68 13.93 16.20
N MET A 78 -4.13 12.68 16.01
CA MET A 78 -3.54 11.73 15.08
C MET A 78 -4.14 11.91 13.68
N GLY A 79 -3.43 11.43 12.67
CA GLY A 79 -3.93 11.30 11.31
C GLY A 79 -3.69 9.90 10.79
N ILE A 80 -3.83 9.72 9.48
CA ILE A 80 -3.28 8.54 8.81
C ILE A 80 -1.75 8.55 8.98
N GLU A 81 -1.19 7.36 9.22
CA GLU A 81 0.24 7.18 9.42
C GLU A 81 0.84 6.31 8.31
N ARG A 82 2.13 6.50 8.04
CA ARG A 82 2.91 5.63 7.16
C ARG A 82 3.58 4.53 7.97
N ASP A 83 3.49 3.30 7.49
CA ASP A 83 4.28 2.18 8.02
C ASP A 83 5.73 2.28 7.53
N SER A 84 6.64 2.65 8.44
CA SER A 84 8.06 2.87 8.11
C SER A 84 8.87 1.60 7.88
N LEU A 85 8.35 0.45 8.33
CA LEU A 85 9.00 -0.86 8.19
C LEU A 85 8.40 -1.69 7.07
N PHE A 86 7.36 -1.18 6.41
CA PHE A 86 6.73 -1.87 5.31
C PHE A 86 7.69 -2.03 4.13
N ALA A 87 7.88 -3.29 3.72
CA ALA A 87 8.61 -3.67 2.52
C ALA A 87 8.03 -4.99 1.99
N THR A 88 7.97 -5.11 0.67
CA THR A 88 7.48 -6.31 0.00
C THR A 88 8.14 -6.44 -1.37
N ASP A 89 8.29 -7.68 -1.84
CA ASP A 89 8.74 -8.08 -3.18
C ASP A 89 7.60 -8.69 -4.00
N LEU A 90 6.36 -8.65 -3.47
CA LEU A 90 5.18 -9.22 -4.09
C LEU A 90 4.36 -8.12 -4.78
N PRO A 91 3.87 -8.37 -6.01
CA PRO A 91 3.15 -7.38 -6.79
C PRO A 91 1.74 -7.13 -6.22
N LEU A 92 1.10 -6.04 -6.66
CA LEU A 92 -0.19 -5.59 -6.15
C LEU A 92 -1.28 -6.65 -6.31
N SER A 93 -1.31 -7.38 -7.44
CA SER A 93 -2.27 -8.46 -7.68
C SER A 93 -2.23 -9.54 -6.59
N VAL A 94 -1.04 -9.94 -6.14
CA VAL A 94 -0.86 -10.94 -5.07
C VAL A 94 -1.37 -10.41 -3.74
N TRP A 95 -1.17 -9.13 -3.45
CA TRP A 95 -1.73 -8.49 -2.27
C TRP A 95 -3.25 -8.41 -2.33
N ALA A 96 -3.83 -8.06 -3.48
CA ALA A 96 -5.27 -7.97 -3.67
C ALA A 96 -5.95 -9.34 -3.51
N ASP A 97 -5.42 -10.38 -4.18
CA ASP A 97 -5.94 -11.75 -4.06
C ASP A 97 -5.88 -12.25 -2.60
N ALA A 98 -4.75 -12.02 -1.92
CA ALA A 98 -4.60 -12.40 -0.52
C ALA A 98 -5.55 -11.61 0.40
N ALA A 99 -5.78 -10.32 0.13
CA ALA A 99 -6.71 -9.47 0.86
C ALA A 99 -8.16 -9.91 0.68
N HIS A 100 -8.56 -10.25 -0.55
CA HIS A 100 -9.89 -10.81 -0.82
C HIS A 100 -10.08 -12.17 -0.14
N GLN A 101 -9.07 -13.04 -0.16
CA GLN A 101 -9.13 -14.34 0.52
C GLN A 101 -9.22 -14.18 2.04
N ALA A 102 -8.46 -13.25 2.62
CA ALA A 102 -8.40 -13.03 4.07
C ALA A 102 -9.50 -12.10 4.60
N GLY A 103 -10.22 -11.42 3.70
CA GLY A 103 -11.24 -10.41 4.00
C GLY A 103 -10.69 -9.04 4.40
N SER A 104 -9.37 -8.84 4.46
CA SER A 104 -8.74 -7.53 4.70
C SER A 104 -7.26 -7.54 4.34
N ILE A 105 -6.67 -6.38 4.06
CA ILE A 105 -5.21 -6.22 3.85
C ILE A 105 -4.45 -6.62 5.13
N ARG A 106 -4.96 -6.25 6.31
CA ARG A 106 -4.30 -6.57 7.59
C ARG A 106 -4.20 -8.08 7.82
N ALA A 107 -5.27 -8.82 7.52
CA ALA A 107 -5.26 -10.27 7.65
C ALA A 107 -4.38 -10.94 6.57
N ALA A 108 -4.30 -10.34 5.38
CA ALA A 108 -3.48 -10.84 4.28
C ALA A 108 -1.97 -10.79 4.53
N GLU A 109 -1.48 -9.92 5.41
CA GLU A 109 -0.04 -9.80 5.70
C GLU A 109 0.60 -11.15 6.06
N ARG A 110 -0.13 -12.01 6.79
CA ARG A 110 0.36 -13.36 7.14
C ARG A 110 0.47 -14.28 5.91
N ILE A 111 -0.48 -14.19 4.99
CA ILE A 111 -0.50 -14.97 3.75
C ILE A 111 0.65 -14.52 2.85
N VAL A 112 0.77 -13.22 2.63
CA VAL A 112 1.82 -12.58 1.83
C VAL A 112 3.20 -12.91 2.39
N ALA A 113 3.40 -12.81 3.71
CA ALA A 113 4.66 -13.17 4.34
C ALA A 113 5.05 -14.64 4.13
N SER A 114 4.06 -15.55 4.10
CA SER A 114 4.29 -16.96 3.78
C SER A 114 4.70 -17.15 2.32
N ILE A 115 4.00 -16.50 1.38
CA ILE A 115 4.32 -16.58 -0.06
C ILE A 115 5.74 -16.08 -0.32
N ALA A 116 6.10 -14.93 0.25
CA ALA A 116 7.42 -14.34 0.09
C ALA A 116 8.53 -15.27 0.63
N ARG A 117 8.29 -15.96 1.76
CA ARG A 117 9.23 -16.94 2.31
C ARG A 117 9.43 -18.13 1.36
N SER A 118 8.35 -18.73 0.88
CA SER A 118 8.42 -19.88 -0.03
C SER A 118 9.12 -19.55 -1.34
N ARG A 119 8.93 -18.34 -1.90
CA ARG A 119 9.65 -17.89 -3.10
C ARG A 119 11.15 -17.81 -2.89
N ARG A 120 11.60 -17.33 -1.73
CA ARG A 120 13.03 -17.25 -1.38
C ARG A 120 13.67 -18.62 -1.21
N GLU A 121 12.97 -19.55 -0.57
CA GLU A 121 13.45 -20.94 -0.39
C GLU A 121 13.53 -21.69 -1.73
N GLY A 122 12.55 -21.48 -2.62
CA GLY A 122 12.56 -22.07 -3.97
C GLY A 122 13.57 -21.45 -4.94
N SER A 123 13.96 -20.19 -4.76
CA SER A 123 14.99 -19.53 -5.59
C SER A 123 16.42 -19.89 -5.18
N ALA A 124 16.59 -20.50 -3.99
CA ALA A 124 17.88 -20.93 -3.45
C ALA A 124 18.20 -22.41 -3.71
N SER A 125 17.31 -23.11 -4.43
CA SER A 125 17.42 -24.53 -4.82
C SER A 125 17.74 -24.67 -6.31
#